data_AF-A0A8D9AAG0-F1
#
_entry.id   AF-A0A8D9AAG0-F1
#
_cell.length_a   1.000
_cell.length_b   1.000
_cell.length_c   1.000
_cell.angle_alpha   90.00
_cell.angle_beta   90.00
_cell.angle_gamma   90.00
#
_symmetry.space_group_name_H-M   'P 1'
#
loop_
_entity.id
_entity.type
_entity.pdbx_description
1 polymer ?
#
loop_
_entity_poly.entity_id
_entity_poly.type
_entity_poly.pdbx_seq_one_letter_code
_entity_poly.pdbx_strand_id
1 'polypeptide(L)'
;MNIIDIIAIIPYFITLATVVAEEEDVLNLPKAPVSPQDKSTNQAMSLAILRVIRLVRVFRIFKLSRHSKGLQILGRTLKASMRELGLLIFFLFIGVVLFSSTVYFAEAGSDQSFFKSIPDAFWWAVVTMTTVGYGDMR
;
A
#
# COMPACT_ATOMS: atom_id res chain seq x y z
N MET A 1 9.14 20.65 -13.79
CA MET A 1 8.63 20.03 -12.55
C MET A 1 9.12 18.61 -12.49
N ASN A 2 9.68 18.17 -11.35
CA ASN A 2 10.06 16.77 -11.18
C ASN A 2 8.80 15.93 -10.91
N ILE A 3 8.89 14.62 -11.15
CA ILE A 3 7.79 13.67 -10.90
C ILE A 3 7.25 13.75 -9.45
N ILE A 4 8.11 14.11 -8.49
CA ILE A 4 7.75 14.32 -7.08
C ILE A 4 6.79 15.50 -6.90
N ASP A 5 6.99 16.61 -7.64
CA ASP A 5 6.08 17.77 -7.57
C ASP A 5 4.70 17.41 -8.16
N ILE A 6 4.68 16.59 -9.21
CA ILE A 6 3.44 16.10 -9.85
C ILE A 6 2.65 15.21 -8.87
N ILE A 7 3.29 14.18 -8.32
CA ILE A 7 2.66 13.25 -7.35
C ILE A 7 2.11 13.99 -6.12
N ALA A 8 2.79 15.05 -5.67
CA ALA A 8 2.38 15.83 -4.51
C ALA A 8 1.12 16.69 -4.75
N ILE A 9 0.87 17.12 -5.99
CA ILE A 9 -0.21 18.06 -6.33
C ILE A 9 -1.43 17.32 -6.94
N ILE A 10 -1.22 16.19 -7.63
CA ILE A 10 -2.27 15.37 -8.24
C ILE A 10 -3.48 15.12 -7.31
N PRO A 11 -3.30 14.72 -6.03
CA PRO A 11 -4.44 14.42 -5.17
C PRO A 11 -5.38 15.61 -4.96
N TYR A 12 -4.84 16.83 -4.98
CA TYR A 12 -5.64 18.05 -4.84
C TYR A 12 -6.53 18.25 -6.08
N PHE A 13 -5.95 18.17 -7.28
CA PHE A 13 -6.69 18.33 -8.53
C PHE A 13 -7.75 17.25 -8.74
N ILE A 14 -7.45 15.98 -8.42
CA ILE A 14 -8.46 14.91 -8.52
C ILE A 14 -9.60 15.16 -7.53
N THR A 15 -9.29 15.56 -6.29
CA THR A 15 -10.34 15.86 -5.29
C THR A 15 -11.20 17.03 -5.75
N LEU A 16 -10.58 18.09 -6.28
CA LEU A 16 -11.29 19.25 -6.80
C LEU A 16 -12.19 18.87 -7.98
N ALA A 17 -11.69 18.09 -8.93
CA ALA A 17 -12.46 17.60 -10.07
C ALA A 17 -13.65 16.75 -9.62
N THR A 18 -13.49 15.90 -8.60
CA THR A 18 -14.62 15.11 -8.07
C THR A 18 -15.66 15.98 -7.38
N VAL A 19 -15.27 17.04 -6.66
CA VAL A 19 -16.21 17.96 -6.02
C VAL A 19 -16.97 18.79 -7.06
N VAL A 20 -16.28 19.28 -8.08
CA VAL A 20 -16.91 20.06 -9.17
C VAL A 20 -17.85 19.20 -10.01
N ALA A 21 -17.45 17.96 -10.35
CA ALA A 21 -18.32 17.02 -11.05
C ALA A 21 -19.59 16.69 -10.24
N GLU A 22 -19.46 16.64 -8.91
CA GLU A 22 -20.59 16.42 -8.01
C GLU A 22 -21.52 17.66 -7.94
N GLU A 23 -20.99 18.88 -8.04
CA GLU A 23 -21.80 20.11 -8.17
C GLU A 23 -22.53 20.21 -9.53
N GLU A 24 -21.90 19.85 -10.64
CA GLU A 24 -22.53 19.87 -11.97
C GLU A 24 -23.68 18.86 -12.09
N ASP A 25 -23.53 17.68 -11.47
CA ASP A 25 -24.58 16.64 -11.40
C ASP A 25 -25.80 17.08 -10.57
N VAL A 26 -25.66 18.06 -9.68
CA VAL A 26 -26.76 18.61 -8.87
C VAL A 26 -27.48 19.75 -9.61
N LEU A 27 -26.79 20.46 -10.52
CA LEU A 27 -27.34 21.61 -11.24
C LEU A 27 -27.99 21.26 -12.59
N ASN A 28 -27.68 20.12 -13.24
CA ASN A 28 -28.23 19.76 -14.56
C ASN A 28 -28.65 18.27 -14.70
N LEU A 29 -29.97 18.07 -14.90
CA LEU A 29 -30.69 16.90 -15.45
C LEU A 29 -31.00 15.67 -14.54
N PRO A 30 -32.24 15.12 -14.58
CA PRO A 30 -32.57 13.86 -13.92
C PRO A 30 -31.86 12.68 -14.59
N LYS A 31 -30.97 12.00 -13.86
CA LYS A 31 -30.37 10.72 -14.27
C LYS A 31 -31.47 9.68 -14.49
N ALA A 32 -31.38 8.92 -15.59
CA ALA A 32 -32.21 7.75 -15.87
C ALA A 32 -32.28 6.81 -14.64
N PRO A 33 -33.37 6.05 -14.43
CA PRO A 33 -33.52 5.19 -13.27
C PRO A 33 -32.47 4.07 -13.30
N VAL A 34 -31.31 4.33 -12.70
CA VAL A 34 -30.28 3.35 -12.41
C VAL A 34 -30.80 2.45 -11.29
N SER A 35 -30.68 1.14 -11.45
CA SER A 35 -31.11 0.17 -10.45
C SER A 35 -30.50 0.55 -9.08
N PRO A 36 -31.23 0.39 -7.96
CA PRO A 36 -30.74 0.77 -6.63
C PRO A 36 -29.41 0.09 -6.27
N GLN A 37 -29.21 -1.13 -6.79
CA GLN A 37 -28.04 -1.94 -6.56
C GLN A 37 -26.79 -1.36 -7.25
N ASP A 38 -26.91 -0.96 -8.52
CA ASP A 38 -25.79 -0.38 -9.29
C ASP A 38 -25.35 0.99 -8.76
N LYS A 39 -26.28 1.81 -8.23
CA LYS A 39 -25.93 3.10 -7.61
C LYS A 39 -25.07 2.92 -6.35
N SER A 40 -25.41 1.94 -5.51
CA SER A 40 -24.69 1.69 -4.25
C SER A 40 -23.26 1.19 -4.46
N THR A 41 -23.06 0.28 -5.43
CA THR A 41 -21.74 -0.27 -5.76
C THR A 41 -20.83 0.80 -6.37
N ASN A 42 -21.35 1.64 -7.26
CA ASN A 42 -20.59 2.73 -7.86
C ASN A 42 -20.21 3.80 -6.83
N GLN A 43 -21.10 4.16 -5.91
CA GLN A 43 -20.78 5.08 -4.82
C GLN A 43 -19.71 4.51 -3.88
N ALA A 44 -19.78 3.23 -3.51
CA ALA A 44 -18.77 2.59 -2.67
C ALA A 44 -17.38 2.59 -3.33
N MET A 45 -17.32 2.31 -4.63
CA MET A 45 -16.08 2.38 -5.41
C MET A 45 -15.52 3.82 -5.48
N SER A 46 -16.35 4.82 -5.71
CA SER A 46 -15.95 6.23 -5.69
C SER A 46 -15.39 6.65 -4.33
N LEU A 47 -16.03 6.26 -3.23
CA LEU A 47 -15.53 6.53 -1.88
C LEU A 47 -14.20 5.82 -1.58
N ALA A 48 -14.03 4.57 -2.06
CA ALA A 48 -12.77 3.84 -1.92
C ALA A 48 -11.63 4.53 -2.69
N ILE A 49 -11.89 4.98 -3.92
CA ILE A 49 -10.91 5.71 -4.73
C ILE A 49 -10.51 7.03 -4.05
N LEU A 50 -11.47 7.79 -3.50
CA LEU A 50 -11.18 9.00 -2.75
C LEU A 50 -10.32 8.74 -1.50
N ARG A 51 -10.51 7.61 -0.80
CA ARG A 51 -9.65 7.21 0.32
C ARG A 51 -8.22 6.92 -0.15
N VAL A 52 -8.04 6.21 -1.26
CA VAL A 52 -6.72 5.95 -1.84
C VAL A 52 -6.04 7.28 -2.24
N ILE A 53 -6.75 8.19 -2.88
CA ILE A 53 -6.22 9.52 -3.26
C ILE A 53 -5.78 10.31 -2.02
N ARG A 54 -6.51 10.23 -0.90
CA ARG A 54 -6.10 10.83 0.37
C ARG A 54 -4.78 10.24 0.89
N LEU A 55 -4.60 8.93 0.80
CA LEU A 55 -3.34 8.26 1.18
C LEU A 55 -2.16 8.73 0.31
N VAL A 56 -2.38 8.96 -0.99
CA VAL A 56 -1.33 9.47 -1.91
C VAL A 56 -0.77 10.82 -1.45
N ARG A 57 -1.52 11.62 -0.69
CA ARG A 57 -1.02 12.89 -0.15
C ARG A 57 0.17 12.72 0.79
N VAL A 58 0.37 11.56 1.41
CA VAL A 58 1.57 11.28 2.23
C VAL A 58 2.85 11.44 1.39
N PHE A 59 2.84 11.09 0.10
CA PHE A 59 4.00 11.24 -0.78
C PHE A 59 4.46 12.70 -0.94
N ARG A 60 3.64 13.70 -0.60
CA ARG A 60 4.09 15.11 -0.60
C ARG A 60 5.27 15.34 0.34
N ILE A 61 5.48 14.47 1.35
CA ILE A 61 6.65 14.50 2.23
C ILE A 61 7.96 14.41 1.43
N PHE A 62 7.96 13.70 0.29
CA PHE A 62 9.12 13.57 -0.58
C PHE A 62 9.52 14.91 -1.23
N LYS A 63 8.66 15.93 -1.23
CA LYS A 63 9.03 17.30 -1.66
C LYS A 63 10.12 17.91 -0.77
N LEU A 64 10.25 17.46 0.48
CA LEU A 64 11.36 17.81 1.38
C LEU A 64 12.72 17.38 0.82
N SER A 65 12.77 16.39 -0.08
CA SER A 65 14.03 15.95 -0.69
C SER A 65 14.73 17.06 -1.48
N ARG A 66 13.99 18.01 -2.06
CA ARG A 66 14.60 19.16 -2.75
C ARG A 66 15.29 20.12 -1.79
N HIS A 67 14.79 20.21 -0.56
CA HIS A 67 15.25 21.16 0.45
C HIS A 67 16.23 20.52 1.46
N SER A 68 16.33 19.18 1.48
CA SER A 68 17.23 18.43 2.34
C SER A 68 18.32 17.72 1.54
N LYS A 69 19.57 18.17 1.69
CA LYS A 69 20.74 17.48 1.09
C LYS A 69 20.87 16.04 1.61
N GLY A 70 20.54 15.78 2.87
CA GLY A 70 20.60 14.45 3.47
C GLY A 70 19.69 13.45 2.76
N LEU A 71 18.45 13.85 2.44
CA LEU A 71 17.50 12.98 1.74
C LEU A 71 17.91 12.73 0.27
N GLN A 72 18.58 13.68 -0.37
CA GLN A 72 19.16 13.49 -1.71
C GLN A 72 20.33 12.49 -1.69
N ILE A 73 21.19 12.58 -0.66
CA ILE A 73 22.29 11.63 -0.49
C ILE A 73 21.72 10.23 -0.24
N LEU A 74 20.74 10.08 0.65
CA LEU A 74 20.07 8.80 0.88
C LEU A 74 19.51 8.21 -0.42
N GLY A 75 18.81 9.01 -1.23
CA GLY A 75 18.29 8.55 -2.51
C GLY A 75 19.38 8.12 -3.50
N ARG A 76 20.52 8.82 -3.54
CA ARG A 76 21.68 8.43 -4.37
C ARG A 76 22.33 7.16 -3.89
N THR A 77 22.51 7.00 -2.58
CA THR A 77 23.06 5.79 -1.97
C THR A 77 22.15 4.59 -2.21
N LEU A 78 20.84 4.74 -2.01
CA LEU A 78 19.87 3.70 -2.35
C LEU A 78 19.96 3.32 -3.84
N LYS A 79 20.03 4.31 -4.74
CA LYS A 79 20.18 4.07 -6.18
C LYS A 79 21.47 3.31 -6.51
N ALA A 80 22.57 3.66 -5.86
CA ALA A 80 23.86 2.99 -6.05
C ALA A 80 23.84 1.54 -5.52
N SER A 81 23.13 1.30 -4.41
CA SER A 81 23.01 0.00 -3.76
C SER A 81 21.79 -0.82 -4.19
N MET A 82 21.06 -0.43 -5.26
CA MET A 82 19.83 -1.13 -5.70
C MET A 82 20.06 -2.61 -5.98
N ARG A 83 21.23 -2.96 -6.52
CA ARG A 83 21.59 -4.36 -6.79
C ARG A 83 21.69 -5.17 -5.50
N GLU A 84 22.41 -4.64 -4.52
CA GLU A 84 22.58 -5.29 -3.20
C GLU A 84 21.26 -5.36 -2.44
N LEU A 85 20.45 -4.29 -2.48
CA LEU A 85 19.12 -4.28 -1.88
C LEU A 85 18.19 -5.30 -2.54
N GLY A 86 18.28 -5.47 -3.86
CA GLY A 86 17.53 -6.49 -4.60
C GLY A 86 17.91 -7.91 -4.18
N LEU A 87 19.21 -8.19 -4.04
CA LEU A 87 19.69 -9.48 -3.53
C LEU A 87 19.25 -9.75 -2.09
N LEU A 88 19.30 -8.73 -1.22
CA LEU A 88 18.81 -8.83 0.15
C LEU A 88 17.31 -9.21 0.17
N ILE A 89 16.48 -8.49 -0.58
CA ILE A 89 15.03 -8.76 -0.65
C ILE A 89 14.78 -10.16 -1.24
N PHE A 90 15.58 -10.59 -2.22
CA PHE A 90 15.46 -11.92 -2.81
C PHE A 90 15.76 -13.03 -1.79
N PHE A 91 16.86 -12.94 -1.04
CA PHE A 91 17.17 -13.91 0.01
C PHE A 91 16.16 -13.87 1.15
N LEU A 92 15.69 -12.68 1.53
CA LEU A 92 14.63 -12.53 2.53
C LEU A 92 13.34 -13.23 2.06
N PHE A 93 12.96 -13.05 0.79
CA PHE A 93 11.77 -13.67 0.22
C PHE A 93 11.88 -15.20 0.18
N ILE A 94 13.03 -15.74 -0.24
CA ILE A 94 13.29 -17.19 -0.17
C ILE A 94 13.17 -17.69 1.28
N GLY A 95 13.79 -16.98 2.22
CA GLY A 95 13.72 -17.33 3.64
C GLY A 95 12.28 -17.33 4.16
N VAL A 96 11.49 -16.30 3.83
CA VAL A 96 10.07 -16.22 4.20
C VAL A 96 9.31 -17.43 3.67
N VAL A 97 9.43 -17.77 2.38
CA VAL A 97 8.72 -18.91 1.80
C VAL A 97 9.14 -20.23 2.47
N LEU A 98 10.44 -20.44 2.71
CA LEU A 98 10.96 -21.65 3.35
C LEU A 98 10.52 -21.79 4.80
N PHE A 99 10.68 -20.74 5.62
CA PHE A 99 10.33 -20.77 7.04
C PHE A 99 8.83 -20.83 7.25
N SER A 100 8.05 -20.10 6.44
CA SER A 100 6.59 -20.15 6.51
C SER A 100 6.04 -21.52 6.11
N SER A 101 6.64 -22.18 5.11
CA SER A 101 6.27 -23.57 4.76
C SER A 101 6.63 -24.53 5.89
N THR A 102 7.83 -24.37 6.47
CA THR A 102 8.31 -25.25 7.55
C THR A 102 7.44 -25.13 8.80
N VAL A 103 7.13 -23.91 9.25
CA VAL A 103 6.31 -23.69 10.46
C VAL A 103 4.87 -24.14 10.25
N TYR A 104 4.31 -23.91 9.05
CA TYR A 104 2.98 -24.38 8.71
C TYR A 104 2.87 -25.91 8.84
N PHE A 105 3.82 -26.66 8.25
CA PHE A 105 3.81 -28.13 8.37
C PHE A 105 4.19 -28.64 9.75
N ALA A 106 5.04 -27.91 10.50
CA ALA A 106 5.37 -28.25 11.87
C ALA A 106 4.15 -28.13 12.80
N GLU A 107 3.26 -27.18 12.52
CA GLU A 107 2.05 -26.93 13.31
C GLU A 107 0.76 -27.50 12.74
N ALA A 108 0.76 -28.06 11.54
CA ALA A 108 -0.44 -28.54 10.85
C ALA A 108 -1.26 -29.59 11.61
N GLY A 109 -0.70 -30.19 12.66
CA GLY A 109 -1.38 -31.16 13.54
C GLY A 109 -1.96 -30.58 14.83
N SER A 110 -1.88 -29.27 15.07
CA SER A 110 -2.44 -28.63 16.28
C SER A 110 -3.79 -27.95 15.98
N ASP A 111 -4.83 -28.30 16.73
CA ASP A 111 -6.18 -27.71 16.58
C ASP A 111 -6.23 -26.21 16.92
N GLN A 112 -5.18 -25.67 17.54
CA GLN A 112 -5.04 -24.26 17.91
C GLN A 112 -4.00 -23.50 17.06
N SER A 113 -3.54 -24.04 15.92
CA SER A 113 -2.51 -23.36 15.15
C SER A 113 -2.97 -21.99 14.64
N PHE A 114 -2.11 -20.98 14.85
CA PHE A 114 -2.28 -19.65 14.27
C PHE A 114 -1.87 -19.62 12.78
N PHE A 115 -1.17 -20.66 12.29
CA PHE A 115 -0.70 -20.78 10.92
C PHE A 115 -1.74 -21.50 10.05
N LYS A 116 -2.82 -20.80 9.68
CA LYS A 116 -3.92 -21.38 8.87
C LYS A 116 -3.53 -21.70 7.43
N SER A 117 -2.56 -20.95 6.89
CA SER A 117 -2.03 -21.15 5.56
C SER A 117 -0.58 -20.71 5.47
N ILE A 118 0.16 -21.19 4.47
CA ILE A 118 1.55 -20.77 4.22
C ILE A 118 1.64 -19.23 4.03
N PRO A 119 0.75 -18.57 3.27
CA PRO A 119 0.74 -17.10 3.18
C PRO A 119 0.49 -16.39 4.50
N ASP A 120 -0.35 -16.93 5.39
CA ASP A 120 -0.57 -16.32 6.71
C ASP A 120 0.71 -16.36 7.56
N ALA A 121 1.48 -17.44 7.44
CA ALA A 121 2.78 -17.58 8.09
C ALA A 121 3.87 -16.64 7.54
N PHE A 122 3.63 -15.92 6.43
CA PHE A 122 4.59 -14.93 5.90
C PHE A 122 4.78 -13.77 6.87
N TRP A 123 3.70 -13.32 7.52
CA TRP A 123 3.77 -12.23 8.50
C TRP A 123 4.72 -12.61 9.65
N TRP A 124 4.59 -13.82 10.18
CA TRP A 124 5.45 -14.33 11.25
C TRP A 124 6.91 -14.44 10.80
N ALA A 125 7.15 -15.00 9.61
CA ALA A 125 8.50 -15.19 9.09
C ALA A 125 9.21 -13.85 8.85
N VAL A 126 8.50 -12.85 8.30
CA VAL A 126 9.07 -11.49 8.10
C VAL A 126 9.41 -10.85 9.44
N VAL A 127 8.49 -10.85 10.40
CA VAL A 127 8.69 -10.24 11.74
C VAL A 127 9.83 -10.92 12.51
N THR A 128 9.99 -12.23 12.35
CA THR A 128 11.06 -13.01 13.00
C THR A 128 12.40 -12.79 12.32
N MET A 129 12.49 -12.88 10.99
CA MET A 129 13.74 -12.65 10.24
C MET A 129 14.24 -11.21 10.33
N THR A 130 13.34 -10.24 10.50
CA THR A 130 13.68 -8.83 10.75
C THR A 130 13.91 -8.52 12.23
N THR A 131 13.89 -9.55 13.10
CA THR A 131 14.15 -9.46 14.54
C THR A 131 13.18 -8.54 15.32
N VAL A 132 12.01 -8.25 14.75
CA VAL A 132 10.97 -7.42 15.39
C VAL A 132 10.26 -8.20 16.50
N GLY A 133 9.85 -9.44 16.22
CA GLY A 133 9.39 -10.39 17.23
C GLY A 133 8.16 -9.98 18.05
N TYR A 134 7.09 -9.49 17.42
CA TYR A 134 5.85 -9.07 18.13
C TYR A 134 5.23 -10.17 18.99
N GLY A 135 5.23 -11.41 18.50
CA GLY A 135 4.69 -12.56 19.24
C GLY A 135 3.17 -12.72 19.16
N ASP A 136 2.55 -12.16 18.14
CA ASP A 136 1.13 -12.23 17.84
C ASP A 136 0.67 -13.57 17.22
N MET A 137 1.59 -14.33 16.62
CA MET A 137 1.35 -15.70 16.13
C MET A 137 2.36 -16.65 16.80
N ARG A 138 1.86 -17.57 17.63
CA ARG A 138 2.64 -18.56 18.37
C ARG A 138 1.86 -19.84 18.54
#